data_AF-A0A850NS24-F1
#
_entry.id   AF-A0A850NS24-F1
#
_cell.length_a   1.000
_cell.length_b   1.000
_cell.length_c   1.000
_cell.angle_alpha   90.00
_cell.angle_beta   90.00
_cell.angle_gamma   90.00
#
_symmetry.space_group_name_H-M   'P 1'
#
loop_
_entity.id
_entity.type
_entity.pdbx_description
1 polymer ?
#
loop_
_entity_poly.entity_id
_entity_poly.type
_entity_poly.pdbx_seq_one_letter_code
_entity_poly.pdbx_strand_id
1 'polypeptide(L)'
;GGLHARMQLMSRDPVTILLNARRLARLIRQERVDLVHARSRAPAWSAWLAAKLTRTPFVTTWHGVYSENLPGKRRYNAVMARGARVIAISRFVAARVAGDYLVPPERLRVIPRGADIGQFDPALVWGERIHRLARDWQLPEDAPVIMLPGRITRWKGHALLVEALARMRDRRAIALFVGAAPDRRS
;
A
#
# COMPACT_ATOMS: atom_id res chain seq x y z
N GLY A 1 -1.33 -22.46 -9.29
CA GLY A 1 -2.42 -22.52 -8.29
C GLY A 1 -1.99 -21.82 -7.01
N GLY A 2 -2.92 -21.50 -6.11
CA GLY A 2 -2.60 -20.92 -4.80
C GLY A 2 -3.62 -21.33 -3.74
N LEU A 3 -3.14 -21.71 -2.56
CA LEU A 3 -3.99 -22.06 -1.42
C LEU A 3 -4.37 -20.79 -0.65
N HIS A 4 -5.66 -20.51 -0.50
CA HIS A 4 -6.14 -19.43 0.35
C HIS A 4 -6.57 -19.96 1.72
N ALA A 5 -5.69 -19.82 2.73
CA ALA A 5 -6.00 -20.13 4.12
C ALA A 5 -6.48 -18.87 4.86
N ARG A 6 -7.74 -18.86 5.33
CA ARG A 6 -8.29 -17.74 6.11
C ARG A 6 -7.91 -17.85 7.59
N MET A 7 -7.26 -16.81 8.12
CA MET A 7 -6.86 -16.72 9.53
C MET A 7 -6.97 -15.27 10.03
N GLN A 8 -7.44 -15.07 11.27
CA GLN A 8 -7.54 -13.74 11.88
C GLN A 8 -6.19 -13.30 12.45
N LEU A 9 -5.33 -12.77 11.58
CA LEU A 9 -3.96 -12.37 11.93
C LEU A 9 -3.83 -10.90 12.38
N MET A 10 -4.94 -10.16 12.51
CA MET A 10 -4.93 -8.74 12.84
C MET A 10 -4.96 -8.44 14.35
N SER A 11 -4.94 -9.47 15.20
CA SER A 11 -4.97 -9.29 16.65
C SER A 11 -3.68 -8.66 17.18
N ARG A 12 -3.81 -7.81 18.20
CA ARG A 12 -2.70 -7.27 18.99
C ARG A 12 -2.51 -7.99 20.32
N ASP A 13 -3.43 -8.90 20.67
CA ASP A 13 -3.34 -9.71 21.87
C ASP A 13 -2.18 -10.72 21.75
N PRO A 14 -1.20 -10.71 22.67
CA PRO A 14 -0.04 -11.59 22.62
C PRO A 14 -0.39 -13.08 22.57
N VAL A 15 -1.45 -13.50 23.28
CA VAL A 15 -1.88 -14.91 23.31
C VAL A 15 -2.38 -15.32 21.92
N THR A 16 -3.27 -14.52 21.34
CA THR A 16 -3.77 -14.71 19.98
C THR A 16 -2.64 -14.71 18.96
N ILE A 17 -1.66 -13.80 19.10
CA ILE A 17 -0.48 -13.74 18.22
C ILE A 17 0.30 -15.07 18.26
N LEU A 18 0.51 -15.63 19.45
CA LEU A 18 1.23 -16.90 19.64
C LEU A 18 0.44 -18.10 19.13
N LEU A 19 -0.87 -18.16 19.37
CA LEU A 19 -1.75 -19.21 18.84
C LEU A 19 -1.76 -19.18 17.30
N ASN A 20 -1.87 -18.00 16.71
CA ASN A 20 -1.75 -17.80 15.27
C ASN A 20 -0.37 -18.20 14.75
N ALA A 21 0.71 -17.91 15.48
CA ALA A 21 2.06 -18.33 15.09
C ALA A 21 2.20 -19.86 15.04
N ARG A 22 1.61 -20.59 16.01
CA ARG A 22 1.60 -22.07 16.00
C ARG A 22 0.80 -22.62 14.83
N ARG A 23 -0.36 -22.03 14.54
CA ARG A 23 -1.19 -22.43 13.40
C ARG A 23 -0.50 -22.15 12.05
N LEU A 24 0.15 -21.00 11.92
CA LEU A 24 0.99 -20.68 10.75
C LEU A 24 2.18 -21.62 10.63
N ALA A 25 2.88 -21.95 11.73
CA ALA A 25 4.00 -22.89 11.71
C ALA A 25 3.59 -24.28 11.24
N ARG A 26 2.39 -24.74 11.62
CA ARG A 26 1.82 -25.99 11.11
C ARG A 26 1.60 -25.93 9.60
N LEU A 27 0.96 -24.86 9.12
CA LEU A 27 0.71 -24.64 7.69
C LEU A 27 2.02 -24.59 6.89
N ILE A 28 3.02 -23.86 7.39
CA ILE A 28 4.36 -23.75 6.78
C ILE A 28 4.99 -25.14 6.60
N ARG A 29 4.89 -26.03 7.59
CA ARG A 29 5.45 -27.39 7.50
C ARG A 29 4.64 -28.29 6.57
N GLN A 30 3.31 -28.20 6.61
CA GLN A 30 2.42 -29.01 5.78
C GLN A 30 2.61 -28.69 4.29
N GLU A 31 2.66 -27.41 3.96
CA GLU A 31 2.81 -26.92 2.59
C GLU A 31 4.27 -26.79 2.15
N ARG A 32 5.23 -27.16 3.02
CA ARG A 32 6.68 -27.06 2.79
C ARG A 32 7.11 -25.67 2.29
N VAL A 33 6.64 -24.63 2.97
CA VAL A 33 6.88 -23.23 2.57
C VAL A 33 8.35 -22.85 2.72
N ASP A 34 8.97 -22.41 1.62
CA ASP A 34 10.37 -21.97 1.58
C ASP A 34 10.59 -20.52 2.04
N LEU A 35 9.55 -19.68 1.98
CA LEU A 35 9.65 -18.25 2.28
C LEU A 35 8.35 -17.71 2.87
N VAL A 36 8.46 -16.99 3.98
CA VAL A 36 7.34 -16.25 4.59
C VAL A 36 7.48 -14.77 4.27
N HIS A 37 6.52 -14.20 3.54
CA HIS A 37 6.50 -12.78 3.19
C HIS A 37 5.35 -12.03 3.89
N ALA A 38 5.67 -11.18 4.87
CA ALA A 38 4.68 -10.34 5.53
C ALA A 38 4.58 -8.94 4.88
N ARG A 39 3.37 -8.55 4.49
CA ARG A 39 3.09 -7.26 3.83
C ARG A 39 2.35 -6.25 4.71
N SER A 40 2.18 -6.55 6.00
CA SER A 40 1.54 -5.67 6.98
C SER A 40 2.01 -5.99 8.39
N ARG A 41 2.13 -4.96 9.24
CA ARG A 41 2.66 -5.07 10.62
C ARG A 41 1.84 -5.96 11.55
N ALA A 42 0.51 -6.01 11.40
CA ALA A 42 -0.34 -6.83 12.27
C ALA A 42 -0.11 -8.34 12.07
N PRO A 43 -0.24 -8.89 10.85
CA PRO A 43 0.07 -10.29 10.61
C PRO A 43 1.57 -10.62 10.75
N ALA A 44 2.46 -9.64 10.59
CA ALA A 44 3.90 -9.84 10.64
C ALA A 44 4.40 -10.42 11.97
N TRP A 45 3.73 -10.14 13.10
CA TRP A 45 4.13 -10.69 14.40
C TRP A 45 3.94 -12.20 14.46
N SER A 46 2.74 -12.70 14.14
CA SER A 46 2.50 -14.14 14.07
C SER A 46 3.34 -14.81 12.99
N ALA A 47 3.51 -14.17 11.83
CA ALA A 47 4.33 -14.69 10.73
C ALA A 47 5.82 -14.79 11.09
N TRP A 48 6.37 -13.76 11.75
CA TRP A 48 7.77 -13.76 12.20
C TRP A 48 8.04 -14.85 13.23
N LEU A 49 7.14 -15.04 14.20
CA LEU A 49 7.23 -16.11 15.18
C LEU A 49 7.14 -17.48 14.51
N ALA A 50 6.19 -17.68 13.60
CA ALA A 50 6.03 -18.92 12.86
C ALA A 50 7.29 -19.24 12.03
N ALA A 51 7.82 -18.26 11.31
CA ALA A 51 9.03 -18.39 10.52
C ALA A 51 10.25 -18.78 11.39
N LYS A 52 10.38 -18.22 12.60
CA LYS A 52 11.41 -18.65 13.55
C LYS A 52 11.23 -20.10 14.00
N LEU A 53 10.00 -20.52 14.31
CA LEU A 53 9.69 -21.88 14.77
C LEU A 53 9.93 -22.95 13.69
N THR A 54 9.89 -22.57 12.42
CA THR A 54 10.11 -23.46 11.29
C THR A 54 11.47 -23.27 10.62
N ARG A 55 12.27 -22.30 11.09
CA ARG A 55 13.52 -21.85 10.45
C ARG A 55 13.33 -21.44 8.99
N THR A 56 12.14 -20.97 8.64
CA THR A 56 11.82 -20.49 7.29
C THR A 56 12.30 -19.04 7.14
N PRO A 57 12.96 -18.67 6.04
CA PRO A 57 13.28 -17.29 5.71
C PRO A 57 12.06 -16.36 5.82
N PHE A 58 12.26 -15.18 6.42
CA PHE A 58 11.23 -14.16 6.62
C PHE A 58 11.58 -12.88 5.89
N VAL A 59 10.66 -12.36 5.08
CA VAL A 59 10.80 -11.12 4.31
C VAL A 59 9.61 -10.21 4.57
N THR A 60 9.83 -8.90 4.48
CA THR A 60 8.78 -7.90 4.72
C THR A 60 8.70 -6.89 3.58
N THR A 61 7.51 -6.32 3.34
CA THR A 61 7.35 -5.15 2.46
C THR A 61 6.65 -4.00 3.18
N TRP A 62 7.25 -2.82 3.12
CA TRP A 62 6.71 -1.56 3.60
C TRP A 62 5.97 -0.83 2.48
N HIS A 63 4.66 -0.67 2.62
CA HIS A 63 3.79 0.04 1.64
C HIS A 63 3.65 1.54 1.93
N GLY A 64 4.30 2.03 2.97
CA GLY A 64 4.24 3.42 3.40
C GLY A 64 4.92 3.60 4.75
N VAL A 65 4.90 4.83 5.25
CA VAL A 65 5.42 5.16 6.58
C VAL A 65 4.31 4.89 7.60
N TYR A 66 4.64 4.15 8.67
CA TYR A 66 3.69 3.93 9.75
C TYR A 66 3.67 5.13 10.69
N SER A 67 2.48 5.55 11.13
CA SER A 67 2.35 6.53 12.21
C SER A 67 3.03 6.01 13.48
N GLU A 68 3.75 6.90 14.16
CA GLU A 68 4.48 6.66 15.42
C GLU A 68 3.96 7.55 16.55
N ASN A 69 2.78 8.15 16.38
CA ASN A 69 2.24 9.22 17.23
C ASN A 69 1.84 8.77 18.64
N LEU A 70 2.11 7.51 19.03
CA LEU A 70 1.80 6.97 20.35
C LEU A 70 2.99 6.16 20.87
N PRO A 71 3.27 6.20 22.18
CA PRO A 71 4.30 5.37 22.80
C PRO A 71 4.15 3.90 22.40
N GLY A 72 5.27 3.23 22.13
CA GLY A 72 5.30 1.81 21.76
C GLY A 72 4.96 1.47 20.31
N LYS A 73 4.38 2.39 19.52
CA LYS A 73 4.10 2.12 18.09
C LYS A 73 5.35 1.78 17.29
N ARG A 74 6.47 2.46 17.54
CA ARG A 74 7.75 2.15 16.90
C ARG A 74 8.20 0.72 17.22
N ARG A 75 8.10 0.27 18.47
CA ARG A 75 8.38 -1.13 18.85
C ARG A 75 7.46 -2.13 18.14
N TYR A 76 6.17 -1.82 18.06
CA TYR A 76 5.20 -2.65 17.34
C TYR A 76 5.49 -2.74 15.85
N ASN A 77 5.84 -1.63 15.21
CA ASN A 77 6.20 -1.56 13.79
C ASN A 77 7.53 -2.27 13.49
N ALA A 78 8.44 -2.37 14.48
CA ALA A 78 9.78 -2.92 14.30
C ALA A 78 9.79 -4.36 13.78
N VAL A 79 8.72 -5.14 13.93
CA VAL A 79 8.60 -6.47 13.29
C VAL A 79 8.81 -6.40 11.77
N MET A 80 8.36 -5.31 11.14
CA MET A 80 8.51 -5.11 9.70
C MET A 80 9.97 -4.84 9.31
N ALA A 81 10.85 -4.53 10.26
CA ALA A 81 12.29 -4.38 10.07
C ALA A 81 13.08 -5.66 10.39
N ARG A 82 12.42 -6.74 10.81
CA ARG A 82 13.08 -8.01 11.21
C ARG A 82 13.28 -9.02 10.07
N GLY A 83 12.84 -8.71 8.86
CA GLY A 83 13.03 -9.60 7.70
C GLY A 83 14.50 -9.74 7.32
N ALA A 84 14.91 -10.94 6.89
CA ALA A 84 16.21 -11.18 6.26
C ALA A 84 16.40 -10.29 5.02
N ARG A 85 15.29 -9.94 4.35
CA ARG A 85 15.18 -8.80 3.45
C ARG A 85 14.01 -7.92 3.86
N VAL A 86 14.20 -6.62 3.71
CA VAL A 86 13.18 -5.60 3.95
C VAL A 86 12.99 -4.84 2.64
N ILE A 87 11.79 -4.93 2.08
CA ILE A 87 11.44 -4.30 0.82
C ILE A 87 10.73 -2.97 1.11
N ALA A 88 11.18 -1.88 0.52
CA ALA A 88 10.51 -0.60 0.51
C ALA A 88 9.98 -0.29 -0.89
N ILE A 89 8.76 0.25 -0.98
CA ILE A 89 8.14 0.56 -2.29
C ILE A 89 8.67 1.82 -2.96
N SER A 90 9.53 2.60 -2.28
CA SER A 90 10.12 3.82 -2.83
C SER A 90 11.40 4.18 -2.08
N ARG A 91 12.22 5.05 -2.68
CA ARG A 91 13.42 5.62 -2.00
C ARG A 91 13.05 6.39 -0.74
N PHE A 92 11.93 7.10 -0.75
CA PHE A 92 11.41 7.81 0.43
C PHE A 92 11.11 6.84 1.59
N VAL A 93 10.40 5.75 1.33
CA VAL A 93 10.11 4.74 2.36
C VAL A 93 11.39 4.05 2.82
N ALA A 94 12.33 3.76 1.91
CA ALA A 94 13.62 3.17 2.25
C ALA A 94 14.43 4.08 3.19
N ALA A 95 14.56 5.37 2.86
CA ALA A 95 15.27 6.33 3.71
C ALA A 95 14.63 6.41 5.10
N ARG A 96 13.30 6.44 5.17
CA ARG A 96 12.59 6.47 6.45
C ARG A 96 12.78 5.20 7.26
N VAL A 97 12.70 4.01 6.63
CA VAL A 97 12.93 2.73 7.32
C VAL A 97 14.38 2.59 7.79
N ALA A 98 15.35 3.03 6.98
CA ALA A 98 16.77 3.02 7.35
C ALA A 98 17.04 3.92 8.55
N GLY A 99 16.53 5.16 8.55
CA GLY A 99 16.70 6.10 9.67
C GLY A 99 15.94 5.68 10.93
N ASP A 100 14.67 5.33 10.79
CA ASP A 100 13.80 5.07 11.94
C ASP A 100 14.01 3.69 12.57
N TYR A 101 14.50 2.69 11.83
CA TYR A 101 14.63 1.31 12.31
C TYR A 101 16.04 0.74 12.17
N LEU A 102 17.00 1.55 11.69
CA LEU A 102 18.41 1.17 11.52
C LEU A 102 18.57 -0.13 10.73
N VAL A 103 17.75 -0.32 9.69
CA VAL A 103 17.84 -1.49 8.81
C VAL A 103 19.11 -1.39 7.98
N PRO A 104 20.02 -2.39 8.04
CA PRO A 104 21.26 -2.35 7.29
C PRO A 104 21.04 -2.29 5.76
N PRO A 105 21.86 -1.54 5.01
CA PRO A 105 21.72 -1.39 3.56
C PRO A 105 21.69 -2.72 2.79
N GLU A 106 22.46 -3.72 3.24
CA GLU A 106 22.53 -5.04 2.63
C GLU A 106 21.21 -5.83 2.73
N ARG A 107 20.35 -5.48 3.70
CA ARG A 107 19.02 -6.08 3.89
C ARG A 107 17.90 -5.28 3.22
N LEU A 108 18.10 -3.99 2.96
CA LEU A 108 17.10 -3.09 2.41
C LEU A 108 17.08 -3.12 0.87
N ARG A 109 15.92 -3.33 0.27
CA ARG A 109 15.75 -3.30 -1.20
C ARG A 109 14.58 -2.38 -1.57
N VAL A 110 14.79 -1.54 -2.58
CA VAL A 110 13.71 -0.72 -3.15
C VAL A 110 13.11 -1.47 -4.32
N ILE A 111 11.84 -1.83 -4.23
CA ILE A 111 11.09 -2.47 -5.30
C ILE A 111 9.78 -1.68 -5.48
N PRO A 112 9.71 -0.77 -6.47
CA PRO A 112 8.49 -0.02 -6.77
C PRO A 112 7.35 -0.96 -7.14
N ARG A 113 6.11 -0.52 -6.89
CA ARG A 113 4.95 -1.23 -7.43
C ARG A 113 4.86 -0.98 -8.93
N GLY A 114 4.67 -2.06 -9.69
CA GLY A 114 4.35 -1.96 -11.11
C GLY A 114 2.88 -1.61 -11.34
N ALA A 115 2.59 -1.15 -12.55
CA ALA A 115 1.26 -1.12 -13.14
C ALA A 115 1.25 -2.07 -14.35
N ASP A 116 0.07 -2.53 -14.75
CA ASP A 116 -0.08 -3.33 -15.96
C ASP A 116 0.10 -2.43 -17.19
N ILE A 117 1.26 -2.54 -17.83
CA ILE A 117 1.60 -1.70 -18.98
C ILE A 117 0.76 -2.01 -20.22
N GLY A 118 0.18 -3.22 -20.32
CA GLY A 118 -0.76 -3.55 -21.39
C GLY A 118 -2.14 -2.93 -21.14
N GLN A 119 -2.54 -2.79 -19.88
CA GLN A 119 -3.79 -2.10 -19.53
C GLN A 119 -3.66 -0.57 -19.63
N PHE A 120 -2.52 -0.01 -19.22
CA PHE A 120 -2.25 1.44 -19.17
C PHE A 120 -1.38 1.90 -20.34
N ASP A 121 -1.72 1.46 -21.54
CA ASP A 121 -1.04 1.87 -22.78
C ASP A 121 -1.78 3.06 -23.44
N PRO A 122 -1.15 4.24 -23.57
CA PRO A 122 -1.74 5.37 -24.29
C PRO A 122 -2.11 5.04 -25.74
N ALA A 123 -1.40 4.11 -26.39
CA ALA A 123 -1.70 3.69 -27.76
C ALA A 123 -3.02 2.92 -27.89
N LEU A 124 -3.55 2.38 -26.78
CA LEU A 124 -4.84 1.69 -26.75
C LEU A 124 -6.03 2.64 -26.46
N VAL A 125 -5.77 3.94 -26.29
CA VAL A 125 -6.79 4.96 -26.00
C VAL A 125 -6.97 5.85 -27.22
N TRP A 126 -7.96 5.51 -28.05
CA TRP A 126 -8.30 6.24 -29.28
C TRP A 126 -9.30 7.38 -29.05
N GLY A 127 -9.29 8.36 -29.95
CA GLY A 127 -10.10 9.58 -29.86
C GLY A 127 -11.59 9.34 -29.59
N GLU A 128 -12.22 8.36 -30.25
CA GLU A 128 -13.66 8.08 -30.05
C GLU A 128 -13.98 7.65 -28.60
N ARG A 129 -13.10 6.84 -27.99
CA ARG A 129 -13.25 6.42 -26.60
C ARG A 129 -13.14 7.60 -25.63
N ILE A 130 -12.21 8.51 -25.90
CA ILE A 130 -12.05 9.75 -25.11
C ILE A 130 -13.28 10.64 -25.26
N HIS A 131 -13.75 10.87 -26.49
CA HIS A 131 -14.93 11.70 -26.76
C HIS A 131 -16.19 11.12 -26.12
N ARG A 132 -16.39 9.80 -26.21
CA ARG A 132 -17.51 9.12 -25.55
C ARG A 132 -17.47 9.33 -24.05
N LEU A 133 -16.30 9.10 -23.43
CA LEU A 133 -16.13 9.28 -21.98
C LEU A 133 -16.33 10.73 -21.54
N ALA A 134 -15.83 11.69 -22.33
CA ALA A 134 -16.03 13.12 -22.06
C ALA A 134 -17.51 13.51 -22.11
N ARG A 135 -18.27 12.99 -23.09
CA ARG A 135 -19.73 13.17 -23.15
C ARG A 135 -20.44 12.53 -21.98
N ASP A 136 -20.10 11.28 -21.65
CA ASP A 136 -20.70 10.55 -20.53
C ASP A 136 -20.44 11.27 -19.19
N TRP A 137 -19.30 11.94 -19.07
CA TRP A 137 -18.93 12.75 -17.91
C TRP A 137 -19.33 14.22 -18.02
N GLN A 138 -20.04 14.60 -19.09
CA GLN A 138 -20.53 15.96 -19.35
C GLN A 138 -19.43 17.02 -19.28
N LEU A 139 -18.24 16.68 -19.79
CA LEU A 139 -17.11 17.60 -19.85
C LEU A 139 -17.27 18.56 -21.03
N PRO A 140 -16.97 19.87 -20.86
CA PRO A 140 -16.96 20.81 -21.98
C PRO A 140 -15.86 20.47 -22.99
N GLU A 141 -16.16 20.60 -24.29
CA GLU A 141 -15.25 20.18 -25.38
C GLU A 141 -13.91 20.95 -25.38
N ASP A 142 -13.93 22.24 -25.00
CA ASP A 142 -12.74 23.12 -25.03
C ASP A 142 -12.15 23.42 -23.63
N ALA A 143 -12.57 22.69 -22.61
CA ALA A 143 -12.09 22.89 -21.24
C ALA A 143 -10.83 22.05 -20.95
N PRO A 144 -9.74 22.66 -20.44
CA PRO A 144 -8.61 21.90 -19.91
C PRO A 144 -9.06 21.02 -18.74
N VAL A 145 -8.82 19.71 -18.81
CA VAL A 145 -9.19 18.77 -17.74
C VAL A 145 -7.97 18.43 -16.88
N ILE A 146 -8.08 18.68 -15.58
CA ILE A 146 -7.09 18.26 -14.58
C ILE A 146 -7.69 17.12 -13.76
N MET A 147 -7.23 15.89 -14.01
CA MET A 147 -7.75 14.70 -13.33
C MET A 147 -6.91 14.33 -12.10
N LEU A 148 -7.57 14.07 -10.99
CA LEU A 148 -6.96 13.52 -9.77
C LEU A 148 -7.63 12.18 -9.42
N PRO A 149 -7.05 11.04 -9.85
CA PRO A 149 -7.58 9.73 -9.52
C PRO A 149 -7.17 9.30 -8.10
N GLY A 150 -8.13 8.86 -7.30
CA GLY A 150 -7.92 8.31 -5.97
C GLY A 150 -9.13 8.45 -5.06
N ARG A 151 -9.12 7.72 -3.93
CA ARG A 151 -10.13 7.91 -2.88
C ARG A 151 -10.08 9.34 -2.35
N ILE A 152 -11.25 9.96 -2.19
CA ILE A 152 -11.37 11.31 -1.66
C ILE A 152 -11.07 11.27 -0.16
N THR A 153 -9.83 11.64 0.18
CA THR A 153 -9.33 11.66 1.56
C THR A 153 -8.43 12.88 1.74
N ARG A 154 -8.32 13.36 2.99
CA ARG A 154 -7.61 14.61 3.33
C ARG A 154 -6.18 14.69 2.80
N TRP A 155 -5.45 13.58 2.80
CA TRP A 155 -4.04 13.55 2.42
C TRP A 155 -3.79 13.34 0.91
N LYS A 156 -4.86 13.15 0.12
CA LYS A 156 -4.75 12.83 -1.31
C LYS A 156 -4.73 14.04 -2.24
N GLY A 157 -4.71 15.25 -1.69
CA GLY A 157 -4.50 16.48 -2.47
C GLY A 157 -5.73 17.05 -3.17
N HIS A 158 -6.94 16.51 -2.92
CA HIS A 158 -8.18 17.04 -3.51
C HIS A 158 -8.42 18.51 -3.11
N ALA A 159 -8.30 18.84 -1.82
CA ALA A 159 -8.42 20.22 -1.35
C ALA A 159 -7.34 21.12 -1.96
N LEU A 160 -6.10 20.64 -2.04
CA LEU A 160 -4.98 21.37 -2.66
C LEU A 160 -5.26 21.69 -4.13
N LEU A 161 -5.87 20.75 -4.88
CA LEU A 161 -6.23 20.98 -6.27
C LEU A 161 -7.35 22.02 -6.41
N VAL A 162 -8.35 22.04 -5.52
CA VAL A 162 -9.37 23.10 -5.48
C VAL A 162 -8.73 24.46 -5.21
N GLU A 163 -7.83 24.54 -4.22
CA GLU A 163 -7.09 25.78 -3.89
C GLU A 163 -6.23 26.25 -5.06
N ALA A 164 -5.59 25.32 -5.78
CA ALA A 164 -4.80 25.62 -6.97
C ALA A 164 -5.68 26.19 -8.10
N LEU A 165 -6.84 25.56 -8.37
CA LEU A 165 -7.80 26.04 -9.37
C LEU A 165 -8.30 27.45 -9.07
N ALA A 166 -8.56 27.77 -7.80
CA ALA A 166 -8.97 29.11 -7.38
C ALA A 166 -7.91 30.18 -7.73
N ARG A 167 -6.63 29.79 -7.82
CA ARG A 167 -5.50 30.67 -8.14
C ARG A 167 -5.13 30.67 -9.63
N MET A 168 -5.70 29.78 -10.44
CA MET A 168 -5.41 29.71 -11.87
C MET A 168 -6.02 30.90 -12.63
N ARG A 169 -5.29 31.39 -13.63
CA ARG A 169 -5.75 32.47 -14.53
C ARG A 169 -6.82 31.98 -15.49
N ASP A 170 -6.67 30.77 -16.04
CA ASP A 170 -7.69 30.16 -16.90
C ASP A 170 -8.82 29.59 -16.03
N ARG A 171 -10.00 30.21 -16.12
CA ARG A 171 -11.20 29.82 -15.37
C ARG A 171 -12.01 28.71 -16.05
N ARG A 172 -11.62 28.28 -17.25
CA ARG A 172 -12.27 27.19 -17.99
C ARG A 172 -11.80 25.80 -17.55
N ALA A 173 -10.69 25.73 -16.81
CA ALA A 173 -10.13 24.44 -16.38
C ALA A 173 -11.09 23.72 -15.42
N ILE A 174 -11.28 22.41 -15.65
CA ILE A 174 -12.15 21.54 -14.85
C ILE A 174 -11.28 20.57 -14.05
N ALA A 175 -11.49 20.51 -12.73
CA ALA A 175 -10.98 19.41 -11.92
C ALA A 175 -11.93 18.21 -11.98
N LEU A 176 -11.37 17.05 -12.32
CA LEU A 176 -12.08 15.79 -12.28
C LEU A 176 -11.53 14.90 -11.16
N PHE A 177 -12.35 14.62 -10.15
CA PHE A 177 -12.00 13.72 -9.05
C PHE A 177 -12.57 12.33 -9.32
N VAL A 178 -11.68 11.34 -9.49
CA VAL A 178 -12.08 9.98 -9.86
C VAL A 178 -11.74 9.00 -8.74
N GLY A 179 -12.74 8.58 -7.97
CA GLY A 179 -12.58 7.53 -6.96
C GLY A 179 -13.66 7.56 -5.88
N ALA A 180 -13.65 6.55 -5.01
CA ALA A 180 -14.64 6.45 -3.94
C ALA A 180 -14.53 7.63 -2.95
N ALA A 181 -15.66 8.27 -2.69
CA ALA A 181 -15.84 9.20 -1.58
C ALA A 181 -16.26 8.41 -0.32
N PRO A 182 -15.92 8.90 0.89
CA PRO A 182 -16.61 8.42 2.08
C PRO A 182 -18.11 8.65 1.91
N ASP A 183 -18.94 7.71 2.35
CA ASP A 183 -20.40 7.93 2.37
C ASP A 183 -20.68 9.27 3.06
N ARG A 184 -21.48 10.12 2.41
CA ARG A 184 -22.10 11.24 3.09
C ARG A 184 -22.98 10.63 4.17
N ARG A 185 -22.48 10.60 5.41
CA ARG A 185 -23.38 10.48 6.56
C ARG A 185 -24.31 11.69 6.49
N SER A 186 -25.56 11.43 6.11
CA SER A 186 -26.72 12.32 6.32
C SER A 186 -26.82 12.70 7.79
#